data_AF-A0A2M6YZL0-F1
#
_entry.id   AF-A0A2M6YZL0-F1
#
_cell.length_a   1.000
_cell.length_b   1.000
_cell.length_c   1.000
_cell.angle_alpha   90.00
_cell.angle_beta   90.00
_cell.angle_gamma   90.00
#
_symmetry.space_group_name_H-M   'P 1'
#
loop_
_entity.id
_entity.type
_entity.pdbx_description
1 polymer ?
#
loop_
_entity_poly.entity_id
_entity_poly.type
_entity_poly.pdbx_seq_one_letter_code
_entity_poly.pdbx_strand_id
1 'polypeptide(L)'
;DINRPALPAIALTTDTSILTAGSNDLGFENVFARQVEALGREGDILVGITTSGNSPNILRAFEIGNKRGLVTIGLLGAGGSRAASACQLPV
;
A
#
# COMPACT_ATOMS: atom_id res chain seq x y z
N ASP A 1 12.97 9.16 28.21
CA ASP A 1 12.73 10.40 27.46
C ASP A 1 12.59 10.15 25.98
N ILE A 2 11.67 10.88 25.34
CA ILE A 2 11.45 10.82 23.89
C ILE A 2 12.49 11.73 23.22
N ASN A 3 13.49 11.13 22.56
CA ASN A 3 14.65 11.83 21.97
C ASN A 3 14.38 12.49 20.60
N ARG A 4 13.17 12.36 20.06
CA ARG A 4 12.74 13.03 18.81
C ARG A 4 11.22 13.09 18.68
N PRO A 5 10.66 14.06 17.93
CA PRO A 5 9.25 14.05 17.59
C PRO A 5 8.81 12.77 16.87
N ALA A 6 7.55 12.40 17.04
CA ALA A 6 6.93 11.30 16.29
C ALA A 6 6.85 11.64 14.80
N LEU A 7 6.92 10.62 13.96
CA LEU A 7 6.71 10.74 12.52
C LEU A 7 5.35 10.13 12.15
N PRO A 8 4.58 10.77 11.24
CA PRO A 8 3.29 10.25 10.82
C PRO A 8 3.49 9.05 9.87
N ALA A 9 3.16 7.86 10.34
CA ALA A 9 3.15 6.64 9.54
C ALA A 9 2.02 5.73 10.00
N ILE A 10 1.31 5.11 9.05
CA ILE A 10 0.19 4.21 9.32
C ILE A 10 0.45 2.89 8.60
N ALA A 11 0.47 1.78 9.35
CA ALA A 11 0.47 0.45 8.78
C ALA A 11 -0.98 0.04 8.46
N LEU A 12 -1.30 -0.16 7.18
CA LEU A 12 -2.65 -0.56 6.72
C LEU A 12 -3.01 -2.02 7.02
N THR A 13 -2.17 -2.70 7.82
CA THR A 13 -2.24 -4.13 8.13
C THR A 13 -2.64 -4.40 9.58
N THR A 14 -2.90 -3.38 10.38
CA THR A 14 -3.09 -3.53 11.84
C THR A 14 -4.54 -3.44 12.28
N ASP A 15 -5.40 -2.70 11.56
CA ASP A 15 -6.82 -2.62 11.86
C ASP A 15 -7.54 -3.87 11.32
N THR A 16 -7.70 -4.86 12.18
CA THR A 16 -8.36 -6.12 11.82
C THR A 16 -9.80 -5.93 11.40
N SER A 17 -10.51 -4.93 11.94
CA SER A 17 -11.92 -4.67 11.60
C SER A 17 -12.04 -4.22 10.14
N ILE A 18 -11.18 -3.28 9.73
CA ILE A 18 -11.12 -2.84 8.33
C ILE A 18 -10.65 -3.98 7.42
N LEU A 19 -9.65 -4.75 7.83
CA LEU A 19 -9.15 -5.86 7.03
C LEU A 19 -10.22 -6.93 6.79
N THR A 20 -10.91 -7.39 7.83
CA THR A 20 -11.90 -8.47 7.71
C THR A 20 -13.16 -8.01 7.01
N ALA A 21 -13.70 -6.83 7.39
CA ALA A 21 -14.90 -6.30 6.74
C ALA A 21 -14.63 -5.95 5.26
N GLY A 22 -13.51 -5.26 4.98
CA GLY A 22 -13.12 -4.93 3.62
C GLY A 22 -12.88 -6.15 2.75
N SER A 23 -12.24 -7.19 3.29
CA SER A 23 -12.01 -8.43 2.53
C SER A 23 -13.32 -9.20 2.27
N ASN A 24 -14.23 -9.22 3.23
CA ASN A 24 -15.54 -9.88 3.11
C ASN A 24 -16.45 -9.17 2.10
N ASP A 25 -16.50 -7.85 2.15
CA ASP A 25 -17.49 -7.06 1.42
C ASP A 25 -16.99 -6.57 0.05
N LEU A 26 -15.67 -6.37 -0.09
CA LEU A 26 -15.05 -5.78 -1.28
C LEU A 26 -14.06 -6.71 -1.98
N GLY A 27 -13.83 -7.91 -1.44
CA GLY A 27 -12.78 -8.83 -1.91
C GLY A 27 -11.40 -8.48 -1.33
N PHE A 28 -10.61 -9.52 -1.04
CA PHE A 28 -9.30 -9.39 -0.40
C PHE A 28 -8.31 -8.56 -1.26
N GLU A 29 -8.46 -8.58 -2.58
CA GLU A 29 -7.65 -7.80 -3.51
C GLU A 29 -7.85 -6.28 -3.40
N ASN A 30 -8.90 -5.80 -2.71
CA ASN A 30 -9.18 -4.37 -2.56
C ASN A 30 -8.92 -3.85 -1.13
N VAL A 31 -8.50 -4.73 -0.21
CA VAL A 31 -8.41 -4.42 1.23
C VAL A 31 -7.48 -3.24 1.57
N PHE A 32 -6.36 -3.12 0.85
CA PHE A 32 -5.44 -1.99 1.01
C PHE A 32 -5.83 -0.80 0.12
N ALA A 33 -6.32 -1.07 -1.09
CA ALA A 33 -6.76 -0.04 -2.02
C ALA A 33 -7.84 0.86 -1.41
N ARG A 34 -8.81 0.29 -0.68
CA ARG A 34 -9.84 1.04 0.04
C ARG A 34 -9.27 1.95 1.12
N GLN A 35 -8.27 1.49 1.85
CA GLN A 35 -7.61 2.30 2.89
C GLN A 35 -6.77 3.42 2.28
N VAL A 36 -6.05 3.16 1.18
CA VAL A 36 -5.32 4.19 0.43
C VAL A 36 -6.28 5.24 -0.14
N GLU A 37 -7.42 4.82 -0.67
CA GLU A 37 -8.49 5.71 -1.13
C GLU A 37 -9.07 6.57 0.01
N ALA A 38 -9.19 6.02 1.22
CA ALA A 38 -9.78 6.77 2.34
C ALA A 38 -8.78 7.74 2.99
N LEU A 39 -7.53 7.29 3.20
CA LEU A 39 -6.55 7.96 4.04
C LEU A 39 -5.49 8.73 3.24
N GLY A 40 -5.13 8.24 2.05
CA GLY A 40 -4.04 8.80 1.25
C GLY A 40 -4.39 10.14 0.60
N ARG A 41 -3.46 11.08 0.70
CA ARG A 41 -3.52 12.41 0.10
C ARG A 41 -2.38 12.61 -0.89
N GLU A 42 -2.56 13.56 -1.80
CA GLU A 42 -1.51 13.96 -2.74
C GLU A 42 -0.24 14.35 -1.95
N GLY A 43 0.90 13.80 -2.36
CA GLY A 43 2.19 14.00 -1.69
C GLY A 43 2.50 13.01 -0.56
N ASP A 44 1.55 12.19 -0.10
CA ASP A 44 1.84 11.10 0.84
C ASP A 44 2.68 9.99 0.16
N ILE A 45 3.35 9.16 0.96
CA ILE A 45 4.13 8.01 0.49
C ILE A 45 3.40 6.72 0.83
N LEU A 46 3.20 5.87 -0.18
CA LEU A 46 2.72 4.50 -0.03
C LEU A 46 3.86 3.51 -0.24
N VAL A 47 4.19 2.73 0.80
CA VAL A 47 5.18 1.66 0.74
C VAL A 47 4.47 0.31 0.66
N GLY A 48 4.61 -0.39 -0.46
CA GLY A 48 4.10 -1.75 -0.64
C GLY A 48 5.22 -2.79 -0.56
N ILE A 49 5.01 -3.85 0.20
CA ILE A 49 5.98 -4.95 0.38
C ILE A 49 5.41 -6.21 -0.25
N THR A 50 6.10 -6.77 -1.23
CA THR A 50 5.67 -8.00 -1.89
C THR A 50 6.84 -8.74 -2.53
N THR A 51 7.14 -9.93 -2.02
CA THR A 51 8.27 -10.74 -2.50
C THR A 51 8.02 -11.33 -3.87
N SER A 52 6.78 -11.74 -4.17
CA SER A 52 6.39 -12.20 -5.51
C SER A 52 6.19 -11.06 -6.50
N GLY A 53 5.92 -9.86 -5.98
CA GLY A 53 5.52 -8.66 -6.72
C GLY A 53 4.26 -8.82 -7.58
N ASN A 54 3.47 -9.87 -7.30
CA ASN A 54 2.24 -10.19 -8.03
C ASN A 54 1.00 -10.22 -7.13
N SER A 55 1.16 -9.89 -5.84
CA SER A 55 0.05 -9.83 -4.87
C SER A 55 -1.03 -8.84 -5.33
N PRO A 56 -2.26 -9.30 -5.69
CA PRO A 56 -3.27 -8.44 -6.27
C PRO A 56 -3.64 -7.26 -5.38
N ASN A 57 -3.71 -7.47 -4.05
CA ASN A 57 -4.00 -6.43 -3.07
C ASN A 57 -2.95 -5.30 -3.02
N ILE A 58 -1.68 -5.61 -3.28
CA ILE A 58 -0.61 -4.60 -3.38
C ILE A 58 -0.69 -3.87 -4.72
N LEU A 59 -0.92 -4.60 -5.82
CA LEU A 59 -1.06 -3.99 -7.15
C LEU A 59 -2.21 -2.99 -7.21
N ARG A 60 -3.37 -3.33 -6.61
CA ARG A 60 -4.52 -2.42 -6.51
C ARG A 60 -4.21 -1.21 -5.60
N ALA A 61 -3.47 -1.42 -4.51
CA ALA A 61 -3.05 -0.31 -3.66
C ALA A 61 -2.16 0.69 -4.40
N PHE A 62 -1.18 0.21 -5.18
CA PHE A 62 -0.36 1.08 -6.02
C PHE A 62 -1.16 1.79 -7.10
N GLU A 63 -2.11 1.10 -7.75
CA GLU A 63 -2.99 1.72 -8.74
C GLU A 63 -3.75 2.92 -8.15
N ILE A 64 -4.38 2.73 -6.98
CA ILE A 64 -5.11 3.81 -6.30
C ILE A 64 -4.16 4.89 -5.77
N GLY A 65 -3.02 4.52 -5.20
CA GLY A 65 -2.00 5.45 -4.73
C GLY A 65 -1.53 6.39 -5.85
N ASN A 66 -1.17 5.84 -7.01
CA ASN A 66 -0.77 6.62 -8.17
C ASN A 66 -1.90 7.55 -8.66
N LYS A 67 -3.13 7.05 -8.75
CA LYS A 67 -4.31 7.86 -9.14
C LYS A 67 -4.59 9.02 -8.18
N ARG A 68 -4.21 8.87 -6.90
CA ARG A 68 -4.40 9.87 -5.83
C ARG A 68 -3.20 10.81 -5.66
N GLY A 69 -2.16 10.68 -6.50
CA GLY A 69 -0.97 11.52 -6.42
C GLY A 69 -0.02 11.17 -5.27
N LEU A 70 -0.06 9.94 -4.78
CA LEU A 70 0.92 9.45 -3.80
C LEU A 70 2.22 9.05 -4.49
N VAL A 71 3.32 9.16 -3.76
CA VAL A 71 4.59 8.54 -4.15
C VAL A 71 4.55 7.06 -3.78
N THR A 72 4.71 6.17 -4.76
CA THR A 72 4.63 4.72 -4.53
C THR A 72 5.99 4.06 -4.54
N ILE A 73 6.35 3.41 -3.44
CA ILE A 73 7.59 2.66 -3.26
C ILE A 73 7.27 1.17 -3.14
N GLY A 74 7.92 0.34 -3.96
CA GLY A 74 7.78 -1.12 -3.89
C GLY A 74 9.03 -1.76 -3.33
N LEU A 75 8.93 -2.50 -2.22
CA LEU A 75 9.99 -3.39 -1.74
C LEU A 75 9.75 -4.78 -2.31
N LEU A 76 10.52 -5.16 -3.32
CA LEU A 76 10.25 -6.29 -4.20
C LEU A 76 11.25 -7.43 -4.00
N GLY A 77 10.87 -8.64 -4.40
CA GLY A 77 11.80 -9.77 -4.51
C GLY A 77 12.46 -9.86 -5.89
N ALA A 78 13.37 -10.82 -6.06
CA ALA A 78 14.17 -10.98 -7.28
C ALA A 78 13.38 -11.34 -8.55
N GLY A 79 12.09 -11.67 -8.44
CA GLY A 79 11.25 -11.96 -9.59
C GLY A 79 10.83 -10.67 -10.29
N GLY A 80 11.11 -10.56 -11.59
CA GLY A 80 10.54 -9.51 -12.45
C GLY A 80 9.02 -9.50 -12.27
N SER A 81 8.50 -8.43 -11.69
CA SER A 81 7.16 -8.45 -11.10
C SER A 81 6.30 -7.31 -11.59
N ARG A 82 4.99 -7.55 -11.65
CA ARG A 82 3.99 -6.53 -12.03
C ARG A 82 4.08 -5.29 -11.13
N ALA A 83 4.49 -5.48 -9.88
CA ALA A 83 4.69 -4.39 -8.94
C ALA A 83 5.80 -3.42 -9.37
N ALA A 84 6.86 -3.90 -10.04
CA ALA A 84 7.95 -3.04 -10.50
C ALA A 84 7.48 -1.99 -11.52
N SER A 85 6.49 -2.33 -12.34
CA SER A 85 5.86 -1.37 -13.27
C SER A 85 4.65 -0.65 -12.68
N ALA A 86 4.13 -1.11 -11.55
CA ALA A 86 2.95 -0.52 -10.90
C ALA A 86 3.32 0.56 -9.87
N CYS A 87 4.55 0.58 -9.35
CA CYS A 87 5.05 1.61 -8.45
C CYS A 87 6.06 2.53 -9.13
N GLN A 88 6.27 3.71 -8.57
CA GLN A 88 7.20 4.72 -9.10
C GLN A 88 8.65 4.42 -8.74
N LEU A 89 8.88 3.87 -7.54
CA LEU A 89 10.21 3.60 -6.99
C LEU A 89 10.30 2.12 -6.56
N PRO A 90 10.62 1.21 -7.49
CA PRO A 90 10.92 -0.16 -7.15
C PRO A 90 12.31 -0.27 -6.50
N VAL A 91 12.39 -1.01 -5.39
CA VAL A 91 13.60 -1.34 -4.61
C VAL A 91 13.68 -2.85 -4.47
#